data_AF-V9PJB0-F1
#
_entry.id   AF-V9PJB0-F1
#
_cell.length_a   1.000
_cell.length_b   1.000
_cell.length_c   1.000
_cell.angle_alpha   90.00
_cell.angle_beta   90.00
_cell.angle_gamma   90.00
#
_symmetry.space_group_name_H-M   'P 1'
#
loop_
_entity.id
_entity.type
_entity.pdbx_description
1 polymer ?
#
loop_
_entity_poly.entity_id
_entity_poly.type
_entity_poly.pdbx_seq_one_letter_code
_entity_poly.pdbx_strand_id
1 'polypeptide(L)'
;GGFALIFMAEYSSILFMSMLFVILFLGGDFHSFFFILKLVGVSFMFIWVRGTLPRYRYDKLMYLAWKIFLPVSLNYLIFFGGLKIMVTSLLI
;
A
#
# COMPACT_ATOMS: atom_id res chain seq x y z
N GLY A 1 3.25 14.77 28.39
CA GLY A 1 3.06 13.46 27.74
C GLY A 1 2.88 13.51 26.23
N GLY A 2 3.40 14.52 25.51
CA GLY A 2 3.22 14.61 24.05
C GLY A 2 3.95 13.52 23.26
N PHE A 3 5.06 13.00 23.78
CA PHE A 3 5.80 11.88 23.20
C PHE A 3 4.93 10.63 23.06
N ALA A 4 4.11 10.31 24.07
CA ALA A 4 3.18 9.18 24.01
C ALA A 4 2.13 9.33 22.89
N LEU A 5 1.65 10.56 22.64
CA LEU A 5 0.72 10.85 21.55
C LEU A 5 1.37 10.63 20.18
N ILE A 6 2.66 10.95 20.02
CA ILE A 6 3.39 10.73 18.77
C ILE A 6 3.52 9.22 18.47
N PHE A 7 3.84 8.38 19.46
CA PHE A 7 3.86 6.93 19.23
C PHE A 7 2.48 6.37 18.92
N MET A 8 1.45 6.78 19.68
CA MET A 8 0.09 6.33 19.40
C MET A 8 -0.34 6.72 17.98
N ALA A 9 0.03 7.91 17.51
CA ALA A 9 -0.23 8.37 16.15
C ALA A 9 0.53 7.56 15.08
N GLU A 10 1.81 7.21 15.31
CA GLU A 10 2.57 6.35 14.39
C GLU A 10 1.89 4.98 14.23
N TYR A 11 1.54 4.33 15.35
CA TYR A 11 0.87 3.03 15.30
C TYR A 11 -0.53 3.10 14.71
N SER A 12 -1.30 4.15 14.99
CA SER A 12 -2.62 4.33 14.36
C SER A 12 -2.49 4.52 12.84
N SER A 13 -1.46 5.22 12.38
CA SER A 13 -1.22 5.41 10.93
C SER A 13 -0.85 4.11 10.22
N ILE A 14 -0.08 3.23 10.87
CA ILE A 14 0.26 1.90 10.32
C ILE A 14 -1.00 1.04 10.18
N LEU A 15 -1.84 1.01 11.23
CA LEU A 15 -3.11 0.27 11.19
C LEU A 15 -4.04 0.81 10.11
N PHE A 16 -4.16 2.13 9.99
CA PHE A 16 -4.99 2.76 8.97
C PHE A 16 -4.53 2.42 7.55
N MET A 17 -3.22 2.51 7.27
CA MET A 17 -2.67 2.14 5.96
C MET A 17 -2.86 0.65 5.65
N SER A 18 -2.75 -0.22 6.65
CA SER A 18 -3.01 -1.66 6.47
C SER A 18 -4.48 -1.94 6.12
N MET A 19 -5.42 -1.20 6.71
CA MET A 19 -6.84 -1.30 6.39
C MET A 19 -7.13 -0.89 4.95
N LEU A 20 -6.56 0.24 4.50
CA LEU A 20 -6.69 0.68 3.10
C LEU A 20 -6.15 -0.35 2.11
N PHE A 21 -5.01 -0.96 2.41
CA PHE A 21 -4.42 -1.99 1.56
C PHE A 21 -5.34 -3.21 1.41
N VAL A 22 -5.92 -3.71 2.50
CA VAL A 22 -6.84 -4.85 2.46
C VAL A 22 -8.08 -4.55 1.63
N ILE A 23 -8.66 -3.36 1.79
CA ILE A 23 -9.87 -2.94 1.06
C ILE A 23 -9.59 -2.82 -0.45
N LEU A 24 -8.46 -2.22 -0.83
CA LEU A 24 -8.14 -1.98 -2.24
C LEU A 24 -7.69 -3.23 -2.99
N PHE A 25 -6.93 -4.13 -2.35
CA PHE A 25 -6.28 -5.26 -3.05
C PHE A 25 -6.85 -6.65 -2.71
N LEU A 26 -7.35 -6.87 -1.47
CA LEU A 26 -7.68 -8.21 -0.97
C LEU A 26 -9.19 -8.45 -0.79
N GLY A 27 -10.03 -7.51 -1.21
CA GLY A 27 -11.49 -7.55 -1.06
C GLY A 27 -11.95 -7.19 0.36
N GLY A 28 -12.84 -6.20 0.45
CA GLY A 28 -13.35 -5.64 1.70
C GLY A 28 -14.60 -6.36 2.22
N ASP A 29 -14.44 -7.54 2.81
CA ASP A 29 -15.55 -8.28 3.44
C ASP A 29 -15.73 -7.90 4.91
N PHE A 30 -16.36 -6.75 5.20
CA PHE A 30 -16.45 -6.18 6.56
C PHE A 30 -17.07 -7.11 7.61
N HIS A 31 -18.02 -7.96 7.23
CA HIS A 31 -18.69 -8.87 8.17
C HIS A 31 -17.95 -10.20 8.40
N SER A 32 -16.93 -10.50 7.62
CA SER A 32 -16.23 -11.77 7.71
C SER A 32 -15.12 -11.73 8.75
N PHE A 33 -14.96 -12.81 9.51
CA PHE A 33 -13.78 -13.00 10.38
C PHE A 33 -12.46 -12.99 9.56
N PHE A 34 -12.54 -13.37 8.28
CA PHE A 34 -11.42 -13.33 7.36
C PHE A 34 -10.86 -11.92 7.12
N PHE A 35 -11.68 -10.87 7.22
CA PHE A 35 -11.19 -9.49 7.10
C PHE A 35 -10.23 -9.12 8.23
N ILE A 36 -10.56 -9.50 9.47
CA ILE A 36 -9.71 -9.24 10.64
C ILE A 36 -8.39 -10.00 10.50
N LEU A 37 -8.43 -11.27 10.06
CA LEU A 37 -7.22 -12.05 9.79
C LEU A 37 -6.33 -11.41 8.72
N LYS A 38 -6.91 -10.94 7.61
CA LYS A 38 -6.17 -10.23 6.55
C LYS A 38 -5.52 -8.94 7.10
N LEU A 39 -6.25 -8.15 7.88
CA LEU A 39 -5.75 -6.90 8.47
C LEU A 39 -4.57 -7.16 9.42
N VAL A 40 -4.72 -8.12 10.34
CA VAL A 40 -3.63 -8.51 11.25
C VAL A 40 -2.43 -9.02 10.46
N GLY A 41 -2.64 -9.85 9.43
CA GLY A 41 -1.59 -10.35 8.56
C GLY A 41 -0.79 -9.23 7.86
N VAL A 42 -1.48 -8.22 7.31
CA VAL A 42 -0.82 -7.08 6.66
C VAL A 42 -0.07 -6.22 7.69
N SER A 43 -0.67 -5.94 8.85
CA SER A 43 0.00 -5.19 9.92
C SER A 43 1.25 -5.92 10.44
N PHE A 44 1.21 -7.25 10.52
CA PHE A 44 2.36 -8.07 10.90
C PHE A 44 3.48 -7.96 9.86
N MET A 45 3.16 -7.94 8.57
CA MET A 45 4.17 -7.74 7.53
C MET A 45 4.88 -6.37 7.67
N PHE A 46 4.17 -5.29 7.99
CA PHE A 46 4.81 -3.99 8.23
C PHE A 46 5.84 -4.03 9.36
N ILE A 47 5.51 -4.72 10.46
CA ILE A 47 6.41 -4.88 11.60
C ILE A 47 7.58 -5.79 11.23
N TRP A 48 7.33 -6.86 10.47
CA TRP A 48 8.37 -7.79 10.02
C TRP A 48 9.39 -7.11 9.10
N VAL A 49 8.94 -6.35 8.10
CA VAL A 49 9.80 -5.58 7.18
C VAL A 49 10.67 -4.58 7.93
N ARG A 50 10.13 -3.93 8.96
CA ARG A 50 10.90 -3.00 9.82
C ARG A 50 12.05 -3.70 10.57
N GLY A 51 11.91 -4.99 10.87
CA GLY A 51 12.91 -5.79 11.58
C GLY A 51 13.99 -6.40 10.70
N THR A 52 13.73 -6.64 9.41
CA THR A 52 14.65 -7.39 8.52
C THR A 52 15.56 -6.50 7.69
N LEU A 53 15.14 -5.28 7.35
CA LEU A 53 15.87 -4.44 6.39
C LEU A 53 16.71 -3.36 7.09
N PRO A 54 17.97 -3.14 6.64
CA PRO A 54 18.76 -2.00 7.09
C PRO A 54 18.12 -0.69 6.60
N ARG A 55 18.26 0.37 7.40
CA ARG A 55 17.70 1.68 7.07
C ARG A 55 18.34 2.24 5.79
N TYR A 56 17.51 2.61 4.82
CA TYR A 56 17.96 3.32 3.62
C TYR A 56 18.24 4.79 3.93
N ARG A 57 19.31 5.33 3.33
CA ARG A 57 19.58 6.77 3.35
C ARG A 57 18.55 7.51 2.49
N TYR A 58 18.24 8.76 2.88
CA TYR A 58 17.27 9.63 2.22
C TYR A 58 17.45 9.72 0.70
N ASP A 59 18.69 9.87 0.22
CA ASP A 59 18.97 9.99 -1.22
C ASP A 59 18.53 8.76 -2.01
N LYS A 60 18.75 7.57 -1.46
CA LYS A 60 18.38 6.31 -2.12
C LYS A 60 16.87 6.11 -2.12
N LEU A 61 16.18 6.55 -1.07
CA LEU A 61 14.71 6.52 -1.01
C LEU A 61 14.09 7.50 -2.00
N MET A 62 14.64 8.71 -2.09
CA MET A 62 14.19 9.72 -3.06
C MET A 62 14.42 9.24 -4.50
N TYR A 63 15.59 8.66 -4.78
CA TYR A 63 15.88 8.07 -6.08
C TYR A 63 14.86 6.96 -6.44
N LEU A 64 14.56 6.05 -5.51
CA LEU A 64 13.59 4.98 -5.73
C LEU A 64 12.18 5.53 -6.07
N ALA A 65 11.72 6.54 -5.33
CA ALA A 65 10.42 7.18 -5.58
C ALA A 65 10.34 7.84 -6.96
N TRP A 66 11.31 8.68 -7.30
CA TRP A 66 11.22 9.52 -8.49
C TRP A 66 11.70 8.85 -9.78
N LYS A 67 12.73 8.00 -9.70
CA LYS A 67 13.31 7.38 -10.91
C LYS A 67 12.71 6.01 -11.21
N ILE A 68 12.13 5.33 -10.23
CA ILE A 68 11.62 3.96 -10.43
C ILE A 68 10.10 3.94 -10.28
N PHE A 69 9.55 4.30 -9.12
CA PHE A 69 8.10 4.18 -8.89
C PHE A 69 7.27 5.10 -9.76
N LEU A 70 7.68 6.37 -9.92
CA LEU A 70 6.95 7.34 -10.73
C LEU A 70 6.78 6.87 -12.19
N PRO A 71 7.84 6.60 -12.98
CA PRO A 71 7.67 6.17 -14.37
C PRO A 71 6.95 4.83 -14.51
N VAL A 72 7.14 3.89 -13.57
CA VAL A 72 6.43 2.61 -13.59
C VAL A 72 4.92 2.82 -13.39
N SER A 73 4.52 3.64 -12.41
CA SER A 73 3.10 3.92 -12.14
C SER A 73 2.40 4.61 -13.32
N LEU A 74 3.06 5.55 -13.98
CA LEU A 74 2.58 6.21 -15.20
C LEU A 74 2.41 5.22 -16.36
N ASN A 75 3.37 4.32 -16.59
CA ASN A 75 3.26 3.30 -17.62
C ASN A 75 2.08 2.36 -17.38
N TYR A 76 1.85 1.93 -16.14
CA TYR A 76 0.69 1.10 -15.80
C TYR A 76 -0.64 1.84 -16.03
N LEU A 77 -0.72 3.13 -15.69
CA LEU A 77 -1.92 3.92 -15.91
C LEU A 77 -2.29 4.02 -17.39
N ILE A 78 -1.31 4.30 -18.25
CA ILE A 78 -1.51 4.37 -19.70
C ILE A 78 -1.90 2.98 -20.24
N PHE A 79 -1.24 1.91 -19.78
CA PHE A 79 -1.51 0.55 -20.23
C PHE A 79 -2.93 0.09 -19.88
N PHE A 80 -3.35 0.19 -18.62
CA PHE A 80 -4.69 -0.21 -18.21
C PHE A 80 -5.79 0.69 -18.80
N GLY A 81 -5.52 2.00 -18.94
CA GLY A 81 -6.40 2.93 -19.64
C GLY A 81 -6.61 2.54 -21.10
N GLY A 82 -5.52 2.27 -21.83
CA GLY A 82 -5.55 1.84 -23.23
C GLY A 82 -6.26 0.49 -23.41
N LEU A 83 -5.96 -0.49 -22.55
CA LEU A 83 -6.64 -1.79 -22.57
C LEU A 83 -8.15 -1.64 -22.39
N LYS A 84 -8.59 -0.82 -21.43
CA LYS A 84 -10.02 -0.59 -21.19
C LYS A 84 -10.71 -0.03 -22.44
N ILE A 85 -10.08 0.93 -23.13
CA ILE A 85 -10.62 1.53 -24.36
C ILE A 85 -10.74 0.47 -25.46
N MET A 86 -9.68 -0.32 -25.69
CA MET A 86 -9.70 -1.40 -26.69
C MET A 86 -10.80 -2.43 -26.42
N VAL A 87 -10.96 -2.85 -25.16
CA VAL A 87 -12.02 -3.79 -24.78
C VAL A 87 -13.40 -3.18 -25.01
N THR A 88 -13.63 -1.91 -24.66
CA THR A 88 -14.92 -1.25 -24.91
C THR A 88 -15.22 -1.13 -26.41
N SER A 89 -14.22 -0.87 -27.25
CA SER A 89 -14.42 -0.81 -28.70
C SER A 89 -14.67 -2.18 -29.36
N LEU A 90 -14.28 -3.28 -28.70
CA LEU A 90 -14.57 -4.64 -29.18
C LEU A 90 -15.96 -5.14 -28.72
N LEU A 91 -16.51 -4.56 -27.66
CA LEU A 91 -17.83 -4.93 -27.12
C LEU A 91 -18.99 -4.16 -27.76
N ILE A 92 -18.70 -3.04 -28.43
CA ILE A 92 -19.64 -2.24 -29.22
C ILE A 92 -19.59 -2.73 -30.67
#